data_AF-A0A4Y5YFY0-F1
#
_entry.id   AF-A0A4Y5YFY0-F1
#
_cell.length_a   1.000
_cell.length_b   1.000
_cell.length_c   1.000
_cell.angle_alpha   90.00
_cell.angle_beta   90.00
_cell.angle_gamma   90.00
#
_symmetry.space_group_name_H-M   'P 1'
#
loop_
_entity.id
_entity.type
_entity.pdbx_description
1 polymer ?
#
loop_
_entity_poly.entity_id
_entity_poly.type
_entity_poly.pdbx_seq_one_letter_code
_entity_poly.pdbx_strand_id
1 'polypeptide(L)'
;MDIFAGFSALSTGLTATKQLASAVLEGKADTKAYELAIASNKEIMEMQTIILQVQQAMFASQLENQRLQKELETTQDKSKKSDMYKLIKNDFGMVLLEYQGEPHHFACPSCEETKGHHIKLQQHSECHLRCTSCETIYQSEIIESWYGVDTHDY
;
A
#
# COMPACT_ATOMS: atom_id res chain seq x y z
N MET A 1 21.26 -12.31 9.63
CA MET A 1 22.56 -11.61 9.51
C MET A 1 22.25 -10.19 9.08
N ASP A 2 22.61 -9.19 9.88
CA ASP A 2 22.34 -7.79 9.58
C ASP A 2 23.19 -7.33 8.41
N ILE A 3 22.58 -7.20 7.23
CA ILE A 3 23.24 -6.77 5.99
C ILE A 3 23.86 -5.37 6.18
N PHE A 4 23.26 -4.53 7.04
CA PHE A 4 23.79 -3.23 7.44
C PHE A 4 25.11 -3.32 8.21
N ALA A 5 25.29 -4.32 9.08
CA ALA A 5 26.54 -4.54 9.79
C ALA A 5 27.66 -5.05 8.86
N GLY A 6 27.29 -5.86 7.84
CA GLY A 6 28.21 -6.25 6.77
C GLY A 6 28.65 -5.05 5.91
N PHE A 7 27.73 -4.12 5.64
CA PHE A 7 28.01 -2.92 4.86
C PHE A 7 28.90 -1.90 5.58
N SER A 8 28.67 -1.67 6.88
CA SER A 8 29.51 -0.78 7.69
C SER A 8 30.93 -1.34 7.85
N ALA A 9 31.07 -2.65 8.04
CA ALA A 9 32.37 -3.32 8.06
C ALA A 9 33.11 -3.22 6.72
N LEU A 10 32.41 -3.43 5.60
CA LEU A 10 32.99 -3.31 4.25
C LEU A 10 33.47 -1.88 3.95
N SER A 11 32.64 -0.87 4.25
CA SER A 11 33.00 0.54 4.00
C SER A 11 34.15 1.04 4.90
N THR A 12 34.22 0.55 6.14
CA THR A 12 35.33 0.85 7.06
C THR A 12 36.63 0.21 6.58
N GLY A 13 36.58 -1.06 6.15
CA GLY A 13 37.73 -1.76 5.58
C GLY A 13 38.24 -1.08 4.30
N LEU A 14 37.34 -0.64 3.42
CA LEU A 14 37.68 0.06 2.19
C LEU A 14 38.43 1.37 2.45
N THR A 15 37.98 2.14 3.45
CA THR A 15 38.62 3.41 3.85
C THR A 15 40.03 3.17 4.40
N ALA A 16 40.20 2.13 5.21
CA ALA A 16 41.51 1.76 5.77
C ALA A 16 42.49 1.32 4.67
N THR A 17 42.04 0.51 3.70
CA THR A 17 42.87 0.09 2.56
C THR A 17 43.24 1.27 1.67
N LYS A 18 42.32 2.21 1.44
CA LYS A 18 42.58 3.43 0.68
C LYS A 18 43.64 4.30 1.37
N GLN A 19 43.57 4.46 2.70
CA GLN A 19 44.56 5.21 3.46
C GLN A 19 45.95 4.55 3.44
N LEU A 20 46.01 3.22 3.53
CA LEU A 20 47.26 2.46 3.40
C LEU A 20 47.88 2.61 2.01
N ALA A 21 47.07 2.50 0.95
CA ALA A 21 47.55 2.68 -0.42
C ALA A 21 48.07 4.11 -0.68
N SER A 22 47.37 5.13 -0.16
CA SER A 22 47.81 6.53 -0.26
C SER A 22 49.09 6.82 0.52
N ALA A 23 49.22 6.30 1.76
CA ALA A 23 50.44 6.47 2.57
C ALA A 23 51.67 5.81 1.94
N VAL A 24 51.48 4.68 1.26
CA VAL A 24 52.55 3.97 0.52
C VAL A 24 53.00 4.76 -0.71
N LEU A 25 52.10 5.44 -1.41
CA LEU A 25 52.42 6.27 -2.58
C LEU A 25 53.16 7.57 -2.22
N GLU A 26 52.86 8.18 -1.07
CA GLU A 26 53.52 9.40 -0.58
C GLU A 26 54.94 9.13 -0.03
N GLY A 27 55.24 7.90 0.37
CA GLY A 27 56.47 7.51 1.07
C GLY A 27 57.75 7.29 0.22
N LYS A 28 57.78 7.67 -1.08
CA LYS A 28 58.87 7.30 -2.04
C LYS A 28 59.10 5.78 -2.12
N ALA A 29 58.06 5.02 -2.43
CA ALA A 29 58.14 3.57 -2.44
C ALA A 29 58.58 2.98 -3.80
N ASP A 30 59.27 1.84 -3.72
CA ASP A 30 59.74 0.99 -4.82
C ASP A 30 58.63 0.66 -5.84
N THR A 31 58.96 0.32 -7.09
CA THR A 31 57.98 -0.02 -8.16
C THR A 31 56.93 -1.06 -7.72
N LYS A 32 57.31 -2.01 -6.86
CA LYS A 32 56.39 -3.02 -6.27
C LYS A 32 55.28 -2.41 -5.42
N ALA A 33 55.55 -1.31 -4.73
CA ALA A 33 54.57 -0.63 -3.91
C ALA A 33 53.55 0.12 -4.77
N TYR A 34 53.99 0.64 -5.93
CA TYR A 34 53.11 1.24 -6.93
C TYR A 34 52.19 0.19 -7.56
N GLU A 35 52.73 -0.99 -7.90
CA GLU A 35 51.95 -2.12 -8.40
C GLU A 35 50.89 -2.59 -7.37
N LEU A 36 51.26 -2.68 -6.09
CA LEU A 36 50.33 -3.04 -5.02
C LEU A 36 49.23 -1.98 -4.84
N ALA A 37 49.56 -0.70 -4.95
CA ALA A 37 48.60 0.39 -4.85
C ALA A 37 47.60 0.39 -6.02
N ILE A 38 48.06 0.12 -7.25
CA ILE A 38 47.19 -0.02 -8.42
C ILE A 38 46.25 -1.22 -8.26
N ALA A 39 46.77 -2.37 -7.84
CA ALA A 39 45.95 -3.56 -7.58
C ALA A 39 44.89 -3.29 -6.50
N SER A 40 45.28 -2.65 -5.40
CA SER A 40 44.36 -2.27 -4.31
C SER A 40 43.28 -1.29 -4.78
N ASN A 41 43.63 -0.30 -5.59
CA ASN A 41 42.65 0.64 -6.14
C ASN A 41 41.64 -0.04 -7.07
N LYS A 42 42.08 -1.03 -7.86
CA LYS A 42 41.18 -1.81 -8.70
C LYS A 42 40.16 -2.59 -7.87
N GLU A 43 40.61 -3.28 -6.84
CA GLU A 43 39.71 -3.99 -5.92
C GLU A 43 38.75 -3.03 -5.21
N ILE A 44 39.23 -1.85 -4.83
CA ILE A 44 38.38 -0.82 -4.22
C ILE A 44 37.27 -0.37 -5.17
N MET A 45 37.59 -0.16 -6.46
CA MET A 45 36.59 0.23 -7.48
C MET A 45 35.56 -0.87 -7.72
N GLU A 46 35.99 -2.14 -7.74
CA GLU A 46 35.09 -3.28 -7.86
C GLU A 46 34.14 -3.35 -6.66
N MET A 47 34.65 -3.18 -5.43
CA MET A 47 33.81 -3.12 -4.23
C MET A 47 32.85 -1.93 -4.23
N GLN A 48 33.28 -0.76 -4.69
CA GLN A 48 32.39 0.41 -4.84
C GLN A 48 31.25 0.14 -5.82
N THR A 49 31.54 -0.57 -6.92
CA THR A 49 30.52 -0.94 -7.91
C THR A 49 29.49 -1.88 -7.29
N ILE A 50 29.93 -2.88 -6.54
CA ILE A 50 29.04 -3.81 -5.82
C ILE A 50 28.19 -3.06 -4.79
N ILE A 51 28.79 -2.14 -4.04
CA ILE A 51 28.09 -1.30 -3.05
C ILE A 51 26.96 -0.51 -3.71
N LEU A 52 27.22 0.13 -4.85
CA LEU A 52 26.20 0.89 -5.58
C LEU A 52 25.06 -0.01 -6.08
N GLN A 53 25.39 -1.20 -6.58
CA GLN A 53 24.38 -2.18 -7.01
C GLN A 53 23.49 -2.63 -5.84
N VAL A 54 24.07 -2.90 -4.68
CA VAL A 54 23.34 -3.27 -3.47
C VAL A 54 22.44 -2.12 -3.00
N GLN A 55 22.95 -0.88 -3.00
CA GLN A 55 22.15 0.30 -2.66
C GLN A 55 20.95 0.46 -3.61
N GLN A 56 21.16 0.28 -4.91
CA GLN A 56 20.08 0.34 -5.89
C GLN A 56 19.01 -0.75 -5.64
N ALA A 57 19.44 -1.98 -5.36
CA ALA A 57 18.53 -3.07 -5.03
C ALA A 57 17.76 -2.81 -3.73
N MET A 58 18.40 -2.22 -2.72
CA MET A 58 17.74 -1.82 -1.47
C MET A 58 16.68 -0.75 -1.71
N PHE A 59 16.98 0.29 -2.49
CA PHE A 59 16.00 1.32 -2.82
C PHE A 59 14.80 0.76 -3.58
N ALA A 60 15.04 -0.12 -4.56
CA ALA A 60 13.97 -0.80 -5.28
C ALA A 60 13.09 -1.65 -4.36
N SER A 61 13.72 -2.40 -3.44
CA SER A 61 12.99 -3.23 -2.46
C SER A 61 12.18 -2.41 -1.46
N GLN A 62 12.70 -1.26 -1.02
CA GLN A 62 11.97 -0.33 -0.14
C GLN A 62 10.77 0.29 -0.85
N LEU A 63 10.94 0.74 -2.10
CA LEU A 63 9.87 1.31 -2.90
C LEU A 63 8.75 0.28 -3.12
N GLU A 64 9.12 -0.97 -3.42
CA GLU A 64 8.16 -2.05 -3.61
C GLU A 64 7.44 -2.41 -2.31
N ASN A 65 8.15 -2.46 -1.18
CA ASN A 65 7.51 -2.64 0.13
C ASN A 65 6.49 -1.54 0.42
N GLN A 66 6.83 -0.27 0.19
CA GLN A 66 5.90 0.85 0.39
C GLN A 66 4.67 0.73 -0.52
N ARG A 67 4.86 0.33 -1.79
CA ARG A 67 3.76 0.07 -2.73
C ARG A 67 2.84 -1.03 -2.21
N LEU A 68 3.40 -2.17 -1.81
CA LEU A 68 2.64 -3.31 -1.29
C LEU A 68 1.91 -2.98 0.02
N GLN A 69 2.54 -2.22 0.92
CA GLN A 69 1.89 -1.76 2.16
C GLN A 69 0.66 -0.91 1.86
N LYS A 70 0.77 0.04 0.92
CA LYS A 70 -0.36 0.88 0.51
C LYS A 70 -1.49 0.08 -0.14
N GLU A 71 -1.15 -0.93 -0.94
CA GLU A 71 -2.15 -1.84 -1.54
C GLU A 71 -2.85 -2.70 -0.48
N LEU A 72 -2.10 -3.17 0.51
CA LEU A 72 -2.65 -3.92 1.64
C LEU A 72 -3.61 -3.06 2.45
N GLU A 73 -3.22 -1.84 2.81
CA GLU A 73 -4.08 -0.87 3.52
C GLU A 73 -5.37 -0.61 2.73
N THR A 74 -5.24 -0.33 1.43
CA THR A 74 -6.40 -0.09 0.54
C THR A 74 -7.34 -1.30 0.50
N THR A 75 -6.78 -2.51 0.46
CA THR A 75 -7.56 -3.76 0.43
C THR A 75 -8.23 -4.02 1.77
N GLN A 76 -7.53 -3.81 2.88
CA GLN A 76 -8.08 -3.95 4.22
C GLN A 76 -9.20 -2.94 4.49
N ASP A 77 -9.06 -1.69 4.05
CA ASP A 77 -10.11 -0.69 4.19
C ASP A 77 -11.35 -1.03 3.36
N LYS A 78 -11.17 -1.62 2.17
CA LYS A 78 -12.28 -2.16 1.38
C LYS A 78 -12.96 -3.33 2.09
N SER A 79 -12.18 -4.27 2.64
CA SER A 79 -12.71 -5.41 3.40
C SER A 79 -13.50 -4.96 4.61
N LYS A 80 -12.94 -4.07 5.44
CA LYS A 80 -13.63 -3.53 6.62
C LYS A 80 -14.94 -2.85 6.27
N LYS A 81 -14.98 -2.11 5.16
CA LYS A 81 -16.23 -1.48 4.69
C LYS A 81 -17.25 -2.52 4.25
N SER A 82 -16.84 -3.59 3.57
CA SER A 82 -17.74 -4.68 3.17
C SER A 82 -18.23 -5.49 4.37
N ASP A 83 -17.39 -5.71 5.40
CA ASP A 83 -17.79 -6.40 6.65
C ASP A 83 -18.93 -5.69 7.41
N MET A 84 -19.12 -4.38 7.17
CA MET A 84 -20.23 -3.62 7.75
C MET A 84 -21.54 -3.77 6.99
N TYR A 85 -21.56 -4.43 5.83
CA TYR A 85 -22.77 -4.70 5.06
C TYR A 85 -23.04 -6.19 5.01
N LYS A 86 -24.30 -6.55 5.26
CA LYS A 86 -24.77 -7.93 5.19
C LYS A 86 -25.70 -8.07 4.00
N LEU A 87 -25.47 -9.10 3.18
CA LEU A 87 -26.42 -9.46 2.14
C LEU A 87 -27.67 -10.06 2.79
N ILE A 88 -28.81 -9.40 2.62
CA ILE A 88 -30.11 -9.84 3.12
C ILE A 88 -31.07 -10.06 1.94
N LYS A 89 -32.10 -10.87 2.19
CA LYS A 89 -33.25 -11.01 1.30
C LYS A 89 -34.46 -10.43 2.02
N ASN A 90 -35.11 -9.44 1.43
CA ASN A 90 -36.30 -8.84 2.02
C ASN A 90 -37.55 -9.72 1.81
N ASP A 91 -38.69 -9.29 2.38
CA ASP A 91 -39.94 -10.04 2.32
C ASP A 91 -40.52 -10.18 0.91
N PHE A 92 -40.16 -9.27 0.00
CA PHE A 92 -40.49 -9.37 -1.43
C PHE A 92 -39.52 -10.25 -2.22
N GLY A 93 -38.56 -10.87 -1.54
CA GLY A 93 -37.57 -11.76 -2.13
C GLY A 93 -36.45 -11.07 -2.89
N MET A 94 -36.33 -9.76 -2.78
CA MET A 94 -35.23 -8.99 -3.36
C MET A 94 -33.99 -9.03 -2.47
N VAL A 95 -32.82 -9.11 -3.10
CA VAL A 95 -31.54 -9.10 -2.42
C VAL A 95 -31.09 -7.66 -2.22
N LEU A 96 -30.65 -7.32 -1.01
CA LEU A 96 -30.19 -6.00 -0.60
C LEU A 96 -28.95 -6.12 0.29
N LEU A 97 -28.17 -5.06 0.38
CA LEU A 97 -27.09 -4.95 1.36
C LEU A 97 -27.57 -4.11 2.54
N GLU A 98 -27.55 -4.66 3.73
CA GLU A 98 -27.97 -3.99 4.97
C GLU A 98 -26.74 -3.54 5.77
N TYR A 99 -26.63 -2.24 6.02
CA TYR A 99 -25.59 -1.70 6.88
C TYR A 99 -25.85 -2.09 8.34
N GLN A 100 -24.87 -2.75 8.97
CA GLN A 100 -24.96 -3.28 10.33
C GLN A 100 -24.63 -2.23 11.41
N GLY A 101 -24.36 -0.98 11.02
CA GLY A 101 -24.09 0.14 11.93
C GLY A 101 -25.19 1.20 11.93
N GLU A 102 -24.93 2.32 12.61
CA GLU A 102 -25.85 3.46 12.69
C GLU A 102 -25.37 4.65 11.84
N PRO A 103 -26.28 5.42 11.20
CA PRO A 103 -27.70 5.13 11.05
C PRO A 103 -27.92 3.97 10.07
N HIS A 104 -28.82 3.06 10.41
CA HIS A 104 -29.06 1.91 9.55
C HIS A 104 -29.70 2.30 8.21
N HIS A 105 -29.25 1.63 7.15
CA HIS A 105 -29.66 1.91 5.77
C HIS A 105 -29.32 0.72 4.85
N PHE A 106 -29.88 0.75 3.64
CA PHE A 106 -29.61 -0.24 2.61
C PHE A 106 -28.71 0.30 1.50
N ALA A 107 -27.93 -0.57 0.88
CA ALA A 107 -27.10 -0.29 -0.28
C ALA A 107 -27.44 -1.22 -1.45
N CYS A 108 -27.12 -0.75 -2.66
CA CYS A 108 -27.38 -1.46 -3.92
C CYS A 108 -26.38 -2.62 -4.13
N PRO A 109 -26.81 -3.90 -4.15
CA PRO A 109 -25.91 -5.04 -4.38
C PRO A 109 -25.30 -5.02 -5.79
N SER A 110 -26.08 -4.64 -6.80
CA SER A 110 -25.57 -4.58 -8.18
C SER A 110 -24.45 -3.55 -8.35
N CYS A 111 -24.46 -2.45 -7.60
CA CYS A 111 -23.37 -1.46 -7.64
C CYS A 111 -22.14 -1.91 -6.85
N GLU A 112 -22.30 -2.67 -5.77
CA GLU A 112 -21.16 -3.27 -5.08
C GLU A 112 -20.44 -4.26 -6.01
N GLU A 113 -21.18 -5.15 -6.66
CA GLU A 113 -20.61 -6.17 -7.55
C GLU A 113 -19.94 -5.56 -8.79
N THR A 114 -20.59 -4.59 -9.44
CA THR A 114 -20.09 -4.03 -10.71
C THR A 114 -19.11 -2.88 -10.55
N LYS A 115 -19.24 -2.07 -9.49
CA LYS A 115 -18.44 -0.85 -9.29
C LYS A 115 -17.54 -0.90 -8.05
N GLY A 116 -17.69 -1.91 -7.19
CA GLY A 116 -16.91 -2.00 -5.94
C GLY A 116 -17.25 -0.91 -4.92
N HIS A 117 -18.45 -0.32 -5.02
CA HIS A 117 -18.89 0.80 -4.19
C HIS A 117 -20.29 0.58 -3.61
N HIS A 118 -20.43 0.82 -2.30
CA HIS A 118 -21.71 0.83 -1.61
C HIS A 118 -22.47 2.11 -1.95
N ILE A 119 -23.49 2.01 -2.81
CA ILE A 119 -24.39 3.12 -3.09
C ILE A 119 -25.61 2.98 -2.20
N LYS A 120 -25.76 3.91 -1.24
CA LYS A 120 -26.94 3.99 -0.37
C LYS A 120 -28.19 4.14 -1.24
N LEU A 121 -29.18 3.28 -0.99
CA LEU A 121 -30.47 3.37 -1.64
C LEU A 121 -31.27 4.54 -1.07
N GLN A 122 -31.98 5.24 -1.94
CA GLN A 122 -32.83 6.37 -1.57
C GLN A 122 -34.29 5.99 -1.70
N GLN A 123 -35.16 6.57 -0.87
CA GLN A 123 -36.60 6.39 -1.03
C GLN A 123 -37.07 6.97 -2.36
N HIS A 124 -37.80 6.17 -3.13
CA HIS A 124 -38.44 6.58 -4.39
C HIS A 124 -39.95 6.68 -4.26
N SER A 125 -40.56 5.76 -3.50
CA SER A 125 -41.98 5.82 -3.11
C SER A 125 -42.18 5.09 -1.78
N GLU A 126 -43.41 5.03 -1.25
CA GLU A 126 -43.75 4.41 0.05
C GLU A 126 -43.20 2.98 0.22
N CYS A 127 -43.10 2.22 -0.86
CA CYS A 127 -42.61 0.84 -0.82
C CYS A 127 -41.43 0.57 -1.77
N HIS A 128 -40.73 1.62 -2.24
CA HIS A 128 -39.65 1.43 -3.19
C HIS A 128 -38.41 2.26 -2.83
N LEU A 129 -37.27 1.59 -2.90
CA LEU A 129 -35.94 2.16 -2.78
C LEU A 129 -35.28 2.18 -4.17
N ARG A 130 -34.60 3.28 -4.52
CA ARG A 130 -33.91 3.44 -5.81
C ARG A 130 -32.42 3.67 -5.60
N CYS A 131 -31.61 3.01 -6.41
CA CYS A 131 -30.19 3.31 -6.51
C CYS A 131 -29.96 4.51 -7.44
N THR A 132 -29.29 5.55 -6.97
CA THR A 132 -28.99 6.75 -7.78
C THR A 132 -27.94 6.50 -8.88
N SER A 133 -27.21 5.39 -8.82
CA SER A 133 -26.09 5.11 -9.73
C SER A 133 -26.44 4.19 -10.90
N CYS A 134 -27.35 3.24 -10.71
CA CYS A 134 -27.80 2.30 -11.75
C CYS A 134 -29.31 2.34 -11.99
N GLU A 135 -30.02 3.20 -11.26
CA GLU A 135 -31.47 3.41 -11.35
C GLU A 135 -32.35 2.20 -10.99
N THR A 136 -31.76 1.08 -10.58
CA THR A 136 -32.49 -0.10 -10.11
C THR A 136 -33.39 0.26 -8.94
N ILE A 137 -34.65 -0.20 -9.03
CA ILE A 137 -35.68 -0.02 -8.03
C ILE A 137 -35.88 -1.35 -7.30
N TYR A 138 -35.87 -1.28 -5.98
CA TYR A 138 -36.09 -2.38 -5.07
C TYR A 138 -37.39 -2.13 -4.32
N GLN A 139 -38.30 -3.09 -4.35
CA GLN A 139 -39.48 -3.05 -3.50
C GLN A 139 -39.08 -3.39 -2.07
N SER A 140 -39.49 -2.58 -1.11
CA SER A 140 -39.20 -2.75 0.32
C SER A 140 -40.42 -2.30 1.11
N GLU A 141 -40.80 -3.01 2.16
CA GLU A 141 -41.73 -2.45 3.14
C GLU A 141 -40.92 -1.38 3.87
N ILE A 142 -41.21 -0.10 3.67
CA ILE A 142 -40.53 0.92 4.47
C ILE A 142 -41.13 0.82 5.88
N ILE A 143 -40.31 0.31 6.80
CA ILE A 143 -40.51 0.42 8.24
C ILE A 143 -40.48 1.92 8.55
N GLU A 144 -41.56 2.47 9.10
CA GLU A 144 -41.72 3.89 9.49
C GLU A 144 -40.65 4.42 10.47
N SER A 145 -39.67 3.61 10.90
CA SER A 145 -38.64 3.99 11.87
C SER A 145 -37.36 4.61 11.27
N TRP A 146 -37.23 4.73 9.94
CA TRP A 146 -35.99 5.20 9.29
C TRP A 146 -35.82 6.73 9.23
N TYR A 147 -36.88 7.49 9.51
CA TYR A 147 -36.88 8.96 9.47
C TYR A 147 -36.89 9.55 10.89
N GLY A 148 -35.78 9.41 11.61
CA GLY A 148 -35.39 10.38 12.62
C GLY A 148 -34.38 11.35 12.00
N VAL A 149 -34.83 12.57 11.69
CA VAL A 149 -34.06 13.78 11.24
C VAL A 149 -33.29 13.61 9.92
N ASP A 150 -33.50 14.36 8.83
CA ASP A 150 -33.83 15.76 8.65
C ASP A 150 -34.70 15.95 7.40
N THR A 151 -35.95 16.37 7.60
CA THR A 151 -36.62 17.21 6.61
C THR A 151 -36.83 18.54 7.32
N HIS A 152 -35.88 19.46 7.19
CA HIS A 152 -36.01 20.93 7.25
C HIS A 152 -34.58 21.48 7.26
N ASP A 153 -34.05 21.84 6.10
CA ASP A 153 -33.77 23.25 5.81
C ASP A 153 -33.17 23.40 4.40
N TYR A 154 -33.75 24.37 3.70
CA TYR A 154 -33.23 25.01 2.49
C TYR A 154 -32.08 25.95 2.84
#